data_AF-A0A7X9C9X9-F1
#
_entry.id   AF-A0A7X9C9X9-F1
#
_cell.length_a   1.000
_cell.length_b   1.000
_cell.length_c   1.000
_cell.angle_alpha   90.00
_cell.angle_beta   90.00
_cell.angle_gamma   90.00
#
_symmetry.space_group_name_H-M   'P 1'
#
loop_
_entity.id
_entity.type
_entity.pdbx_description
1 polymer ?
#
loop_
_entity_poly.entity_id
_entity_poly.type
_entity_poly.pdbx_seq_one_letter_code
_entity_poly.pdbx_strand_id
1 'polypeptide(L)'
;ACRSKAEAQKAIIVSGVIVTVQFAIFLLVGLALWGYYQGTAPAELGLTRDDEIFPLFIIEGMPVGLSGLLLAGILAAAMSTLSSSLSALSSSTVTDVVAKLRRTPVTDAQGLRIGRWATIGWGLAFIAPATIFRSDEGSIVVLALGVAGITYGGLLGAFLFGIVNKRARAADANIAFVIAVAINAFFFVMEEYVVGEVRVAWPWYPLLGVVVTFVVGGVLSLHRASVPAEPSVPLSGQL
;
A
#
# COMPACT_ATOMS: atom_id res chain seq x y z
N ALA A 1 -12.27 0.76 -16.65
CA ALA A 1 -12.95 -0.55 -16.65
C ALA A 1 -12.64 -1.26 -17.96
N CYS A 2 -12.31 -2.56 -17.93
CA CYS A 2 -12.07 -3.39 -19.12
C CYS A 2 -13.41 -3.75 -19.80
N ARG A 3 -13.39 -4.08 -21.10
CA ARG A 3 -14.62 -4.36 -21.86
C ARG A 3 -15.19 -5.76 -21.60
N SER A 4 -14.34 -6.70 -21.18
CA SER A 4 -14.75 -8.07 -20.86
C SER A 4 -13.94 -8.68 -19.72
N LYS A 5 -14.46 -9.76 -19.12
CA LYS A 5 -13.74 -10.55 -18.10
C LYS A 5 -12.41 -11.09 -18.63
N ALA A 6 -12.38 -11.55 -19.89
CA ALA A 6 -11.17 -12.06 -20.52
C ALA A 6 -10.10 -10.95 -20.67
N GLU A 7 -10.50 -9.74 -21.04
CA GLU A 7 -9.59 -8.59 -21.07
C GLU A 7 -9.07 -8.22 -19.68
N ALA A 8 -9.92 -8.26 -18.65
CA ALA A 8 -9.49 -8.00 -17.28
C ALA A 8 -8.47 -9.04 -16.78
N GLN A 9 -8.70 -10.32 -17.05
CA GLN A 9 -7.75 -11.39 -16.71
C GLN A 9 -6.43 -11.24 -17.46
N LYS A 10 -6.50 -10.94 -18.77
CA LYS A 10 -5.31 -10.68 -19.58
C LYS A 10 -4.53 -9.49 -19.06
N ALA A 11 -5.21 -8.40 -18.69
CA ALA A 11 -4.57 -7.22 -18.12
C ALA A 11 -3.83 -7.53 -16.82
N ILE A 12 -4.42 -8.33 -15.92
CA ILE A 12 -3.78 -8.74 -14.67
C ILE A 12 -2.53 -9.60 -14.96
N ILE A 13 -2.63 -10.60 -15.85
CA ILE A 13 -1.50 -11.48 -16.19
C ILE A 13 -0.36 -10.67 -16.83
N VAL A 14 -0.68 -9.83 -17.81
CA VAL A 14 0.31 -8.98 -18.49
C VAL A 14 0.96 -8.01 -17.51
N SER A 15 0.19 -7.39 -16.61
CA SER A 15 0.72 -6.55 -15.54
C SER A 15 1.70 -7.32 -14.67
N GLY A 16 1.36 -8.54 -14.24
CA GLY A 16 2.25 -9.39 -13.44
C GLY A 16 3.57 -9.70 -14.14
N VAL A 17 3.54 -10.01 -15.43
CA VAL A 17 4.76 -10.24 -16.23
C VAL A 17 5.61 -8.98 -16.32
N ILE A 18 5.00 -7.83 -16.64
CA ILE A 18 5.70 -6.54 -16.76
C ILE A 18 6.35 -6.17 -15.42
N VAL A 19 5.62 -6.29 -14.31
CA VAL A 19 6.14 -6.01 -12.96
C VAL A 19 7.30 -6.93 -12.61
N THR A 20 7.21 -8.23 -12.95
CA THR A 20 8.31 -9.19 -12.70
C THR A 20 9.57 -8.80 -13.47
N VAL A 21 9.43 -8.47 -14.75
CA VAL A 21 10.55 -8.01 -15.58
C VAL A 21 11.14 -6.70 -15.03
N GLN A 22 10.29 -5.76 -14.60
CA GLN A 22 10.71 -4.50 -14.00
C GLN A 22 11.55 -4.72 -12.72
N PHE A 23 11.11 -5.59 -11.81
CA PHE A 23 11.87 -5.93 -10.61
C PHE A 23 13.21 -6.59 -10.96
N ALA A 24 13.23 -7.50 -11.94
CA ALA A 24 14.47 -8.11 -12.39
C ALA A 24 15.47 -7.06 -12.91
N ILE A 25 15.01 -6.08 -13.69
CA ILE A 25 15.84 -4.97 -14.16
C ILE A 25 16.39 -4.15 -12.98
N PHE A 26 15.56 -3.79 -12.00
CA PHE A 26 16.02 -3.04 -10.82
C PHE A 26 17.06 -3.81 -9.99
N LEU A 27 16.90 -5.12 -9.83
CA LEU A 27 17.89 -5.96 -9.15
C LEU A 27 19.20 -6.05 -9.94
N LEU A 28 19.13 -6.18 -11.27
CA LEU A 28 20.31 -6.18 -12.13
C LEU A 28 21.06 -4.84 -12.07
N VAL A 29 20.33 -3.72 -12.04
CA VAL A 29 20.92 -2.39 -11.84
C VAL A 29 21.59 -2.30 -10.47
N GLY A 30 20.96 -2.78 -9.40
CA GLY A 30 21.56 -2.85 -8.07
C GLY A 30 22.86 -3.66 -8.05
N LEU A 31 22.89 -4.82 -8.71
CA LEU A 31 24.09 -5.64 -8.85
C LEU A 31 25.18 -4.94 -9.68
N ALA A 32 24.80 -4.25 -10.76
CA ALA A 32 25.73 -3.50 -11.59
C ALA A 32 26.36 -2.32 -10.82
N LEU A 33 25.58 -1.62 -9.98
CA LEU A 33 26.09 -0.58 -9.09
C LEU A 33 27.06 -1.15 -8.06
N TRP A 34 26.71 -2.30 -7.45
CA TRP A 34 27.62 -2.98 -6.53
C TRP A 34 28.96 -3.33 -7.20
N GLY A 35 28.93 -3.82 -8.45
CA GLY A 35 30.15 -4.05 -9.25
C GLY A 35 30.91 -2.77 -9.60
N TYR A 36 30.20 -1.69 -9.98
CA TYR A 36 30.79 -0.40 -10.32
C TYR A 36 31.56 0.23 -9.15
N TYR A 37 30.99 0.18 -7.95
CA TYR A 37 31.62 0.64 -6.71
C TYR A 37 32.52 -0.42 -6.06
N GLN A 38 32.85 -1.52 -6.75
CA GLN A 38 33.74 -2.59 -6.27
C GLN A 38 33.32 -3.19 -4.92
N GLY A 39 32.02 -3.20 -4.62
CA GLY A 39 31.48 -3.68 -3.36
C GLY A 39 31.73 -2.78 -2.15
N THR A 40 32.19 -1.54 -2.36
CA THR A 40 32.33 -0.52 -1.31
C THR A 40 30.99 -0.28 -0.63
N ALA A 41 30.97 -0.33 0.69
CA ALA A 41 29.75 -0.08 1.45
C ALA A 41 29.29 1.38 1.27
N PRO A 42 27.97 1.68 1.19
CA PRO A 42 27.47 3.05 1.06
C PRO A 42 28.03 4.02 2.10
N ALA A 43 28.23 3.56 3.34
CA ALA A 43 28.81 4.36 4.42
C ALA A 43 30.25 4.84 4.12
N GLU A 44 31.04 4.04 3.41
CA GLU A 44 32.41 4.40 3.01
C GLU A 44 32.43 5.43 1.87
N LEU A 45 31.33 5.53 1.12
CA LEU A 45 31.10 6.58 0.12
C LEU A 45 30.52 7.87 0.73
N GLY A 46 30.40 7.93 2.06
CA GLY A 46 29.80 9.07 2.77
C GLY A 46 28.27 9.14 2.65
N LEU A 47 27.62 8.06 2.22
CA LEU A 47 26.16 7.97 2.13
C LEU A 47 25.58 7.51 3.46
N THR A 48 24.45 8.09 3.84
CA THR A 48 23.73 7.68 5.07
C THR A 48 22.75 6.55 4.78
N ARG A 49 22.33 6.38 3.52
CA ARG A 49 21.34 5.37 3.12
C ARG A 49 21.76 4.59 1.90
N ASP A 50 21.41 3.30 1.90
CA ASP A 50 21.62 2.41 0.76
C ASP A 50 20.91 2.90 -0.51
N ASP A 51 19.75 3.55 -0.38
CA ASP A 51 18.96 4.02 -1.52
C ASP A 51 19.62 5.22 -2.26
N GLU A 52 20.62 5.87 -1.65
CA GLU A 52 21.32 7.04 -2.21
C GLU A 52 22.35 6.66 -3.28
N ILE A 53 22.76 5.39 -3.33
CA ILE A 53 23.79 4.91 -4.26
C ILE A 53 23.37 5.08 -5.73
N PHE A 54 22.08 4.94 -6.03
CA PHE A 54 21.57 5.09 -7.38
C PHE A 54 21.53 6.56 -7.82
N PRO A 55 20.98 7.50 -7.04
CA PRO A 55 21.14 8.94 -7.28
C PRO A 55 22.60 9.38 -7.43
N LEU A 56 23.50 8.89 -6.57
CA LEU A 56 24.94 9.20 -6.65
C LEU A 56 25.50 8.82 -8.02
N PHE A 57 25.24 7.59 -8.48
CA PHE A 57 25.66 7.12 -9.80
C PHE A 57 25.06 7.95 -10.95
N ILE A 58 23.79 8.39 -10.83
CA ILE A 58 23.17 9.23 -11.85
C ILE A 58 23.89 10.58 -11.99
N ILE A 59 24.32 11.16 -10.87
CA ILE A 59 24.95 12.48 -10.86
C ILE A 59 26.42 12.40 -11.29
N GLU A 60 27.17 11.42 -10.77
CA GLU A 60 28.63 11.36 -10.93
C GLU A 60 29.09 10.39 -12.02
N GLY A 61 28.33 9.31 -12.26
CA GLY A 61 28.72 8.21 -13.15
C GLY A 61 28.19 8.31 -14.58
N MET A 62 27.30 9.27 -14.87
CA MET A 62 26.63 9.36 -16.18
C MET A 62 26.95 10.62 -16.98
N PRO A 63 26.94 10.53 -18.33
CA PRO A 63 27.10 11.69 -19.19
C PRO A 63 26.01 12.73 -18.98
N VAL A 64 26.40 14.00 -19.10
CA VAL A 64 25.46 15.13 -19.14
C VAL A 64 24.39 14.90 -20.22
N GLY A 65 23.14 15.23 -19.91
CA GLY A 65 21.99 14.91 -20.75
C GLY A 65 21.31 13.60 -20.38
N LEU A 66 22.04 12.47 -20.29
CA LEU A 66 21.46 11.19 -19.85
C LEU A 66 21.07 11.24 -18.37
N SER A 67 21.91 11.81 -17.51
CA SER A 67 21.57 12.05 -16.10
C SER A 67 20.29 12.89 -15.97
N GLY A 68 20.18 13.96 -16.77
CA GLY A 68 19.00 14.83 -16.78
C GLY A 68 17.74 14.11 -17.25
N LEU A 69 17.85 13.29 -18.30
CA LEU A 69 16.73 12.49 -18.81
C LEU A 69 16.24 11.47 -17.77
N LEU A 70 17.16 10.80 -17.07
CA LEU A 70 16.80 9.84 -16.03
C LEU A 70 16.16 10.52 -14.82
N LEU A 71 16.71 11.63 -14.35
CA LEU A 71 16.12 12.41 -13.27
C LEU A 71 14.71 12.89 -13.65
N ALA A 72 14.53 13.39 -14.88
CA ALA A 72 13.20 13.77 -15.39
C ALA A 72 12.24 12.58 -15.43
N GLY A 73 12.69 11.41 -15.86
CA GLY A 73 11.90 10.17 -15.88
C GLY A 73 11.48 9.71 -14.49
N ILE A 74 12.39 9.74 -13.51
CA ILE A 74 12.11 9.39 -12.11
C ILE A 74 11.07 10.36 -11.52
N LEU A 75 11.26 11.67 -11.73
CA LEU A 75 10.30 12.67 -11.27
C LEU A 75 8.93 12.50 -11.92
N ALA A 76 8.88 12.23 -13.23
CA ALA A 76 7.63 11.97 -13.93
C ALA A 76 6.90 10.71 -13.39
N ALA A 77 7.64 9.63 -13.13
CA ALA A 77 7.08 8.41 -12.55
C ALA A 77 6.56 8.65 -11.11
N ALA A 78 7.31 9.38 -10.28
CA ALA A 78 6.90 9.75 -8.93
C ALA A 78 5.64 10.62 -8.95
N MET A 79 5.57 11.62 -9.82
CA MET A 79 4.40 12.49 -9.98
C MET A 79 3.16 11.71 -10.44
N SER A 80 3.32 10.70 -11.31
CA SER A 80 2.20 9.85 -11.75
C SER A 80 1.60 9.05 -10.58
N THR A 81 2.44 8.44 -9.74
CA THR A 81 2.01 7.69 -8.55
C THR A 81 1.40 8.60 -7.49
N LEU A 82 1.99 9.78 -7.26
CA LEU A 82 1.47 10.77 -6.31
C LEU A 82 0.10 11.30 -6.77
N SER A 83 -0.04 11.64 -8.05
CA SER A 83 -1.30 12.16 -8.61
C SER A 83 -2.43 11.13 -8.48
N SER A 84 -2.17 9.87 -8.83
CA SER A 84 -3.16 8.79 -8.69
C SER A 84 -3.53 8.52 -7.24
N SER A 85 -2.56 8.52 -6.32
CA SER A 85 -2.80 8.35 -4.87
C SER A 85 -3.65 9.50 -4.29
N LEU A 86 -3.31 10.75 -4.60
CA LEU A 86 -4.08 11.92 -4.15
C LEU A 86 -5.49 11.95 -4.73
N SER A 87 -5.66 11.54 -5.99
CA SER A 87 -6.97 11.43 -6.62
C SER A 87 -7.83 10.36 -5.94
N ALA A 88 -7.24 9.18 -5.64
CA ALA A 88 -7.94 8.11 -4.93
C ALA A 88 -8.35 8.52 -3.51
N LEU A 89 -7.44 9.14 -2.74
CA LEU A 89 -7.73 9.62 -1.39
C LEU A 89 -8.80 10.72 -1.38
N SER A 90 -8.72 11.66 -2.33
CA SER A 90 -9.74 12.70 -2.52
C SER A 90 -11.11 12.08 -2.83
N SER A 91 -11.16 11.13 -3.77
CA SER A 91 -12.39 10.43 -4.14
C SER A 91 -12.99 9.64 -2.97
N SER A 92 -12.19 8.87 -2.24
CA SER A 92 -12.65 8.14 -1.06
C SER A 92 -13.08 9.08 0.07
N THR A 93 -12.41 10.22 0.26
CA THR A 93 -12.87 11.23 1.23
C THR A 93 -14.27 11.73 0.91
N VAL A 94 -14.55 12.03 -0.36
CA VAL A 94 -15.88 12.51 -0.78
C VAL A 94 -16.93 11.41 -0.66
N THR A 95 -16.64 10.20 -1.15
CA THR A 95 -17.62 9.12 -1.30
C THR A 95 -17.79 8.26 -0.06
N ASP A 96 -16.70 7.96 0.67
CA ASP A 96 -16.73 7.07 1.83
C ASP A 96 -16.87 7.80 3.15
N VAL A 97 -16.34 9.02 3.27
CA VAL A 97 -16.39 9.78 4.53
C VAL A 97 -17.51 10.80 4.49
N VAL A 98 -17.42 11.77 3.58
CA VAL A 98 -18.33 12.92 3.55
C VAL A 98 -19.75 12.51 3.17
N ALA A 99 -19.93 11.73 2.11
CA ALA A 99 -21.26 11.32 1.68
C ALA A 99 -21.98 10.42 2.70
N LYS A 100 -21.23 9.58 3.45
CA LYS A 100 -21.81 8.71 4.49
C LYS A 100 -22.09 9.45 5.79
N LEU A 101 -21.30 10.46 6.15
CA LEU A 101 -21.47 11.22 7.39
C LEU A 101 -22.53 12.33 7.26
N ARG A 102 -22.75 12.85 6.05
CA ARG A 102 -23.78 13.86 5.81
C ARG A 102 -25.16 13.24 5.74
N ARG A 103 -26.13 13.90 6.37
CA ARG A 103 -27.55 13.55 6.29
C ARG A 103 -28.20 13.89 4.96
N THR A 104 -27.57 14.76 4.17
CA THR A 104 -28.09 15.22 2.89
C THR A 104 -27.20 14.76 1.73
N PRO A 105 -27.78 14.41 0.57
CA PRO A 105 -27.01 14.05 -0.61
C PRO A 105 -26.02 15.14 -1.01
N VAL A 106 -24.81 14.74 -1.36
CA VAL A 106 -23.78 15.65 -1.88
C VAL A 106 -24.04 15.87 -3.36
N THR A 107 -24.22 17.13 -3.79
CA THR A 107 -24.33 17.45 -5.21
C THR A 107 -22.97 17.39 -5.90
N ASP A 108 -22.93 17.17 -7.22
CA ASP A 108 -21.68 17.07 -7.97
C ASP A 108 -20.77 18.29 -7.79
N ALA A 109 -21.35 19.50 -7.78
CA ALA A 109 -20.61 20.74 -7.55
C ALA A 109 -20.01 20.82 -6.13
N GLN A 110 -20.72 20.31 -5.13
CA GLN A 110 -20.21 20.21 -3.76
C GLN A 110 -19.11 19.15 -3.67
N GLY A 111 -19.32 17.97 -4.25
CA GLY A 111 -18.36 16.88 -4.30
C GLY A 111 -17.05 17.32 -4.93
N LEU A 112 -17.10 18.04 -6.05
CA LEU A 112 -15.92 18.59 -6.72
C LEU A 112 -15.15 19.59 -5.83
N ARG A 113 -15.86 20.50 -5.15
CA ARG A 113 -15.23 21.48 -4.24
C ARG A 113 -14.55 20.79 -3.06
N ILE A 114 -15.22 19.82 -2.45
CA ILE A 114 -14.68 19.06 -1.32
C ILE A 114 -13.48 18.23 -1.78
N GLY A 115 -13.58 17.58 -2.95
CA GLY A 115 -12.49 16.82 -3.53
C GLY A 115 -11.24 17.67 -3.76
N ARG A 116 -11.37 18.89 -4.29
CA ARG A 116 -10.23 19.82 -4.46
C ARG A 116 -9.55 20.17 -3.12
N TRP A 117 -10.33 20.46 -2.09
CA TRP A 117 -9.78 20.74 -0.75
C TRP A 117 -9.17 19.50 -0.10
N ALA A 118 -9.78 18.33 -0.29
CA ALA A 118 -9.23 17.06 0.16
C ALA A 118 -7.88 16.76 -0.51
N THR A 119 -7.74 17.02 -1.82
CA THR A 119 -6.46 16.87 -2.53
C THR A 119 -5.36 17.74 -1.91
N ILE A 120 -5.67 19.01 -1.58
CA ILE A 120 -4.72 19.90 -0.90
C ILE A 120 -4.38 19.36 0.50
N GLY A 121 -5.40 18.95 1.27
CA GLY A 121 -5.23 18.40 2.61
C GLY A 121 -4.35 17.15 2.63
N TRP A 122 -4.60 16.19 1.74
CA TRP A 122 -3.78 14.99 1.60
C TRP A 122 -2.37 15.30 1.06
N GLY A 123 -2.22 16.29 0.18
CA GLY A 123 -0.91 16.76 -0.26
C GLY A 123 -0.06 17.28 0.92
N LEU A 124 -0.66 18.10 1.80
CA LEU A 124 0.00 18.54 3.02
C LEU A 124 0.29 17.37 3.98
N ALA A 125 -0.64 16.42 4.08
CA ALA A 125 -0.47 15.21 4.90
C ALA A 125 0.62 14.26 4.38
N PHE A 126 1.00 14.34 3.10
CA PHE A 126 2.18 13.64 2.57
C PHE A 126 3.48 14.38 2.88
N ILE A 127 3.47 15.72 2.83
CA ILE A 127 4.64 16.56 3.12
C ILE A 127 5.03 16.48 4.60
N ALA A 128 4.05 16.54 5.51
CA ALA A 128 4.32 16.59 6.95
C ALA A 128 5.16 15.41 7.48
N PRO A 129 4.80 14.13 7.27
CA PRO A 129 5.63 13.01 7.71
C PRO A 129 6.96 12.95 6.96
N ALA A 130 7.00 13.36 5.68
CA ALA A 130 8.24 13.39 4.91
C ALA A 130 9.27 14.39 5.46
N THR A 131 8.83 15.48 6.12
CA THR A 131 9.73 16.46 6.74
C THR A 131 10.02 16.17 8.21
N ILE A 132 9.08 15.55 8.94
CA ILE A 132 9.19 15.30 10.39
C ILE A 132 9.92 13.97 10.68
N PHE A 133 9.64 12.91 9.91
CA PHE A 133 10.18 11.56 10.15
C PHE A 133 11.31 11.26 9.18
N ARG A 134 12.41 12.02 9.25
CA ARG A 134 13.66 11.62 8.62
C ARG A 134 14.20 10.40 9.36
N SER A 135 14.13 9.23 8.74
CA SER A 135 14.95 8.10 9.14
C SER A 135 16.37 8.34 8.62
N ASP A 136 17.35 8.35 9.52
CA ASP A 136 18.75 8.56 9.12
C ASP A 136 19.46 7.24 8.75
N GLU A 137 18.80 6.09 8.99
CA GLU A 137 19.36 4.76 8.77
C GLU A 137 18.39 3.83 8.03
N GLY A 138 18.93 2.93 7.21
CA GLY A 138 18.20 1.87 6.51
C GLY A 138 17.48 2.28 5.21
N SER A 139 16.99 1.29 4.47
CA SER A 139 16.30 1.51 3.20
C SER A 139 14.86 2.03 3.41
N ILE A 140 14.52 3.14 2.73
CA ILE A 140 13.16 3.71 2.67
C ILE A 140 12.19 2.70 2.10
N VAL A 141 12.62 1.90 1.12
CA VAL A 141 11.78 0.90 0.47
C VAL A 141 11.35 -0.17 1.47
N VAL A 142 12.28 -0.65 2.30
CA VAL A 142 11.99 -1.63 3.36
C VAL A 142 11.01 -1.06 4.39
N LEU A 143 11.24 0.19 4.83
CA LEU A 143 10.35 0.88 5.75
C LEU A 143 8.93 1.04 5.18
N ALA A 144 8.83 1.52 3.94
CA ALA A 144 7.55 1.75 3.26
C ALA A 144 6.75 0.44 3.08
N LEU A 145 7.43 -0.65 2.68
CA LEU A 145 6.80 -1.96 2.52
C LEU A 145 6.38 -2.56 3.87
N GLY A 146 7.17 -2.34 4.93
CA GLY A 146 6.78 -2.73 6.29
C GLY A 146 5.51 -2.03 6.77
N VAL A 147 5.46 -0.70 6.67
CA VAL A 147 4.27 0.08 7.05
C VAL A 147 3.05 -0.31 6.23
N ALA A 148 3.21 -0.51 4.91
CA ALA A 148 2.11 -0.97 4.05
C ALA A 148 1.61 -2.36 4.47
N GLY A 149 2.53 -3.28 4.81
CA GLY A 149 2.25 -4.65 5.22
C GLY A 149 1.36 -4.76 6.46
N ILE A 150 1.48 -3.82 7.41
CA ILE A 150 0.67 -3.77 8.64
C ILE A 150 -0.83 -3.78 8.32
N THR A 151 -1.24 -2.97 7.33
CA THR A 151 -2.65 -2.77 6.99
C THR A 151 -3.15 -3.71 5.90
N TYR A 152 -2.31 -4.01 4.90
CA TYR A 152 -2.70 -4.87 3.77
C TYR A 152 -3.05 -6.29 4.19
N GLY A 153 -2.35 -6.86 5.18
CA GLY A 153 -2.67 -8.20 5.70
C GLY A 153 -4.08 -8.29 6.28
N GLY A 154 -4.46 -7.31 7.11
CA GLY A 154 -5.80 -7.24 7.68
C GLY A 154 -6.88 -7.04 6.60
N LEU A 155 -6.65 -6.15 5.63
CA LEU A 155 -7.61 -5.89 4.55
C LEU A 155 -7.84 -7.14 3.69
N LEU A 156 -6.75 -7.80 3.28
CA LEU A 156 -6.81 -9.06 2.54
C LEU A 156 -7.51 -10.14 3.36
N GLY A 157 -7.15 -10.26 4.64
CA GLY A 157 -7.77 -11.20 5.57
C GLY A 157 -9.27 -11.00 5.70
N ALA A 158 -9.73 -9.75 5.87
CA ALA A 158 -11.14 -9.43 6.04
C ALA A 158 -11.95 -9.73 4.78
N PHE A 159 -11.39 -9.41 3.62
CA PHE A 159 -12.02 -9.70 2.33
C PHE A 159 -12.13 -11.21 2.06
N LEU A 160 -11.04 -11.95 2.26
CA LEU A 160 -11.02 -13.40 2.12
C LEU A 160 -11.93 -14.09 3.13
N PHE A 161 -11.96 -13.63 4.38
CA PHE A 161 -12.84 -14.15 5.42
C PHE A 161 -14.31 -14.01 5.01
N GLY A 162 -14.72 -12.86 4.47
CA GLY A 162 -16.08 -12.65 3.97
C GLY A 162 -16.46 -13.54 2.78
N ILE A 163 -15.51 -13.89 1.91
CA ILE A 163 -15.73 -14.78 0.77
C ILE A 163 -15.81 -16.25 1.20
N VAL A 164 -14.91 -16.68 2.09
CA VAL A 164 -14.76 -18.09 2.48
C VAL A 164 -15.78 -18.49 3.55
N ASN A 165 -16.02 -17.64 4.55
CA ASN A 165 -16.90 -17.95 5.66
C ASN A 165 -18.33 -17.45 5.38
N LYS A 166 -19.22 -18.37 5.05
CA LYS A 166 -20.66 -18.09 4.82
C LYS A 166 -21.39 -17.51 6.04
N ARG A 167 -20.81 -17.61 7.24
CA ARG A 167 -21.37 -17.05 8.48
C ARG A 167 -20.74 -15.69 8.83
N ALA A 168 -19.84 -15.16 8.01
CA ALA A 168 -19.18 -13.89 8.28
C ALA A 168 -20.18 -12.73 8.24
N ARG A 169 -20.23 -11.93 9.31
CA ARG A 169 -20.90 -10.62 9.29
C ARG A 169 -19.86 -9.52 9.10
N ALA A 170 -20.30 -8.38 8.56
CA ALA A 170 -19.44 -7.20 8.42
C ALA A 170 -18.82 -6.75 9.76
N ALA A 171 -19.56 -6.88 10.87
CA ALA A 171 -19.04 -6.56 12.20
C ALA A 171 -17.86 -7.47 12.61
N ASP A 172 -17.95 -8.77 12.33
CA ASP A 172 -16.88 -9.73 12.68
C ASP A 172 -15.61 -9.45 11.88
N ALA A 173 -15.77 -9.18 10.57
CA ALA A 173 -14.67 -8.81 9.68
C ALA A 173 -14.01 -7.48 10.11
N ASN A 174 -14.80 -6.47 10.49
CA ASN A 174 -14.27 -5.19 10.94
C ASN A 174 -13.49 -5.30 12.27
N ILE A 175 -14.02 -6.05 13.24
CA ILE A 175 -13.32 -6.29 14.52
C ILE A 175 -12.03 -7.06 14.28
N ALA A 176 -12.07 -8.12 13.46
CA ALA A 176 -10.90 -8.91 13.13
C ALA A 176 -9.84 -8.10 12.38
N PHE A 177 -10.25 -7.22 11.45
CA PHE A 177 -9.37 -6.27 10.78
C PHE A 177 -8.65 -5.33 11.75
N VAL A 178 -9.40 -4.68 12.66
CA VAL A 178 -8.81 -3.74 13.64
C VAL A 178 -7.82 -4.45 14.55
N ILE A 179 -8.14 -5.66 15.01
CA ILE A 179 -7.24 -6.46 15.84
C ILE A 179 -5.99 -6.89 15.05
N ALA A 180 -6.13 -7.31 13.80
CA ALA A 180 -5.00 -7.65 12.93
C ALA A 180 -4.04 -6.47 12.73
N VAL A 181 -4.58 -5.28 12.46
CA VAL A 181 -3.79 -4.05 12.34
C VAL A 181 -3.11 -3.69 13.66
N ALA A 182 -3.81 -3.79 14.79
CA ALA A 182 -3.23 -3.49 16.10
C ALA A 182 -2.09 -4.45 16.47
N ILE A 183 -2.24 -5.75 16.19
CA ILE A 183 -1.19 -6.75 16.43
C ILE A 183 0.02 -6.51 15.53
N ASN A 184 -0.20 -6.27 14.23
CA ASN A 184 0.90 -5.97 13.31
C ASN A 184 1.62 -4.67 13.68
N ALA A 185 0.87 -3.63 14.07
CA ALA A 185 1.46 -2.37 14.54
C ALA A 185 2.24 -2.56 15.84
N PHE A 186 1.75 -3.40 16.76
CA PHE A 186 2.48 -3.75 17.98
C PHE A 186 3.82 -4.41 17.64
N PHE A 187 3.84 -5.43 16.79
CA PHE A 187 5.10 -6.08 16.39
C PHE A 187 6.05 -5.13 15.66
N PHE A 188 5.53 -4.29 14.76
CA PHE A 188 6.33 -3.31 14.03
C PHE A 188 6.98 -2.27 14.95
N VAL A 189 6.23 -1.74 15.92
CA VAL A 189 6.77 -0.80 16.91
C VAL A 189 7.73 -1.53 17.86
N MET A 190 7.38 -2.72 18.35
CA MET A 190 8.26 -3.43 19.29
C MET A 190 9.59 -3.85 18.65
N GLU A 191 9.63 -4.14 17.35
CA GLU A 191 10.88 -4.38 16.62
C GLU A 191 11.82 -3.16 16.66
N GLU A 192 11.25 -1.94 16.60
CA GLU A 192 11.99 -0.68 16.65
C GLU A 192 12.42 -0.28 18.09
N TYR A 193 11.58 -0.56 19.10
CA TYR A 193 11.77 -0.06 20.48
C TYR A 193 12.25 -1.11 21.51
N VAL A 194 12.07 -2.42 21.27
CA VAL A 194 12.41 -3.48 22.24
C VAL A 194 13.41 -4.46 21.64
N VAL A 195 14.58 -4.48 22.28
CA VAL A 195 15.78 -5.27 21.98
C VAL A 195 15.47 -6.71 21.54
N GLY A 196 15.72 -6.99 20.26
CA GLY A 196 16.53 -8.14 19.80
C GLY A 196 15.87 -9.50 19.58
N GLU A 197 14.84 -9.91 20.33
CA GLU A 197 14.41 -11.33 20.31
C GLU A 197 13.17 -11.65 19.46
N VAL A 198 12.31 -10.68 19.15
CA VAL A 198 11.10 -10.91 18.32
C VAL A 198 11.18 -10.07 17.05
N ARG A 199 11.88 -10.60 16.03
CA ARG A 199 12.03 -9.96 14.73
C ARG A 199 11.05 -10.60 13.73
N VAL A 200 10.02 -9.86 13.35
CA VAL A 200 9.10 -10.26 12.29
C VAL A 200 9.53 -9.53 11.02
N ALA A 201 10.23 -10.24 10.12
CA ALA A 201 10.63 -9.63 8.86
C ALA A 201 9.40 -9.11 8.11
N TRP A 202 9.52 -7.91 7.53
CA TRP A 202 8.40 -7.18 6.95
C TRP A 202 7.49 -7.95 5.97
N PRO A 203 7.98 -8.93 5.17
CA PRO A 203 7.11 -9.70 4.27
C PRO A 203 6.09 -10.59 5.01
N TRP A 204 6.27 -10.82 6.32
CA TRP A 204 5.38 -11.64 7.13
C TRP A 204 4.18 -10.87 7.69
N TYR A 205 4.21 -9.53 7.73
CA TYR A 205 3.07 -8.73 8.22
C TYR A 205 1.76 -9.00 7.45
N PRO A 206 1.76 -9.12 6.10
CA PRO A 206 0.56 -9.50 5.37
C PRO A 206 0.00 -10.86 5.78
N LEU A 207 0.87 -11.88 5.89
CA LEU A 207 0.46 -13.25 6.25
C LEU A 207 -0.08 -13.31 7.69
N LEU A 208 0.61 -12.67 8.64
CA LEU A 208 0.15 -12.55 10.02
C LEU A 208 -1.21 -11.88 10.09
N GLY A 209 -1.39 -10.77 9.37
CA GLY A 209 -2.67 -10.07 9.30
C GLY A 209 -3.81 -10.96 8.81
N VAL A 210 -3.57 -11.77 7.76
CA VAL A 210 -4.55 -12.73 7.25
C VAL A 210 -4.87 -13.79 8.32
N VAL A 211 -3.85 -14.40 8.92
CA VAL A 211 -4.03 -15.45 9.94
C VAL A 211 -4.83 -14.92 11.14
N VAL A 212 -4.44 -13.77 11.69
CA VAL A 212 -5.14 -13.12 12.80
C VAL A 212 -6.60 -12.85 12.42
N THR A 213 -6.84 -12.35 11.20
CA THR A 213 -8.21 -12.05 10.76
C THR A 213 -9.08 -13.31 10.71
N PHE A 214 -8.55 -14.42 10.20
CA PHE A 214 -9.27 -15.70 10.15
C PHE A 214 -9.52 -16.29 11.54
N VAL A 215 -8.54 -16.22 12.44
CA VAL A 215 -8.69 -16.73 13.81
C VAL A 215 -9.72 -15.92 14.58
N VAL A 216 -9.55 -14.59 14.62
CA VAL A 216 -10.45 -13.70 15.38
C VAL A 216 -11.85 -13.70 14.77
N GLY A 217 -11.95 -13.55 13.44
CA GLY A 217 -13.22 -13.57 12.73
C GLY A 217 -13.93 -14.92 12.89
N GLY A 218 -13.19 -16.02 12.81
CA GLY A 218 -13.71 -17.38 13.02
C GLY A 218 -14.29 -17.55 14.42
N VAL A 219 -13.55 -17.19 15.47
CA VAL A 219 -14.01 -17.27 16.87
C VAL A 219 -15.26 -16.42 17.09
N LEU A 220 -15.29 -15.18 16.60
CA LEU A 220 -16.46 -14.30 16.71
C LEU A 220 -17.68 -14.86 15.98
N SER A 221 -17.47 -15.45 14.80
CA SER A 221 -18.53 -16.05 14.00
C SER A 221 -19.10 -17.32 14.61
N LEU A 222 -18.31 -18.08 15.39
CA LEU A 222 -18.77 -19.27 16.10
C LEU A 222 -19.66 -18.94 17.31
N HIS A 223 -19.41 -17.82 17.99
CA HIS A 223 -20.17 -17.42 19.18
C HIS A 223 -21.54 -16.80 18.87
N ARG A 224 -21.84 -16.46 17.62
CA ARG A 224 -23.10 -15.82 17.22
C ARG A 224 -23.95 -16.78 16.39
N ALA A 225 -25.22 -16.93 16.74
CA ALA A 225 -26.17 -17.72 15.96
C ALA A 225 -26.23 -17.27 14.49
N SER A 226 -26.34 -18.23 13.57
CA SER A 226 -26.43 -18.02 12.13
C SER A 226 -27.58 -17.06 11.79
N VAL A 227 -27.30 -15.98 11.06
CA VAL A 227 -28.37 -15.16 10.44
C VAL A 227 -28.94 -15.97 9.28
N PRO A 228 -30.26 -16.02 9.10
CA PRO A 228 -30.86 -16.51 7.87
C PRO A 228 -30.28 -15.72 6.68
N ALA A 229 -29.95 -16.40 5.58
CA ALA A 229 -29.51 -15.72 4.37
C ALA A 229 -30.56 -14.68 3.95
N GLU A 230 -30.12 -13.45 3.63
CA GLU A 230 -31.02 -12.47 3.02
C GLU A 230 -31.60 -13.07 1.73
N PRO A 231 -32.93 -12.96 1.50
CA PRO A 231 -33.54 -13.46 0.27
C PRO A 231 -32.88 -12.76 -0.92
N SER A 232 -32.36 -13.55 -1.85
CA SER A 232 -31.74 -13.06 -3.09
C SER A 232 -32.73 -12.16 -3.82
N VAL A 233 -32.41 -10.88 -3.94
CA VAL A 233 -33.16 -9.96 -4.82
C VAL A 233 -33.01 -10.51 -6.25
N PRO A 234 -34.10 -10.93 -6.92
CA PRO A 234 -33.99 -11.43 -8.28
C PRO A 234 -33.49 -10.31 -9.21
N LEU A 235 -32.47 -10.60 -10.00
CA LEU A 235 -31.93 -9.73 -11.06
C LEU A 235 -32.89 -9.60 -12.27
N SER A 236 -34.20 -9.74 -12.07
CA SER A 236 -35.20 -9.58 -13.13
C SER A 236 -35.70 -8.13 -13.14
N GLY A 237 -34.99 -7.24 -13.83
CA GLY A 237 -35.51 -5.88 -14.06
C GLY A 237 -34.54 -4.82 -14.53
N GLN A 238 -33.26 -5.13 -14.78
CA GLN A 238 -32.32 -4.18 -15.38
C GLN A 238 -31.55 -4.83 -16.53
N LEU A 239 -32.25 -5.01 -17.65
CA LEU A 239 -31.70 -5.07 -19.00
C LEU A 239 -32.48 -4.08 -19.86
#